data_AF-A0A846NKA1-F1
#
_entry.id   AF-A0A846NKA1-F1
#
_cell.length_a   1.000
_cell.length_b   1.000
_cell.length_c   1.000
_cell.angle_alpha   90.00
_cell.angle_beta   90.00
_cell.angle_gamma   90.00
#
_symmetry.space_group_name_H-M   'P 1'
#
loop_
_entity.id
_entity.type
_entity.pdbx_description
1 polymer ?
#
loop_
_entity_poly.entity_id
_entity_poly.type
_entity_poly.pdbx_seq_one_letter_code
_entity_poly.pdbx_strand_id
1 'polypeptide(L)' 'MYEYKFVRVDLEGIFTRKPRADHHRLIEEYSKEGWRLVQIFSPAVSVRGAGSPDYFELIFERKVE' A
#
# COMPACT_ATOMS: atom_id res chain seq x y z
N MET A 1 18.36 -12.39 6.94
CA MET A 1 17.86 -11.94 5.61
C MET A 1 16.62 -11.08 5.85
N TYR A 2 16.07 -10.37 4.87
CA TYR A 2 14.76 -9.72 5.02
C TYR A 2 13.75 -10.38 4.09
N GLU A 3 12.55 -10.63 4.59
CA GLU A 3 11.39 -10.96 3.78
C GLU A 3 10.52 -9.71 3.57
N TYR A 4 9.85 -9.63 2.43
CA TYR A 4 9.04 -8.49 2.04
C TYR A 4 7.58 -8.88 1.84
N LYS A 5 6.68 -7.98 2.24
CA LYS A 5 5.22 -8.08 2.01
C LYS A 5 4.74 -6.82 1.29
N PHE A 6 3.99 -7.02 0.21
CA PHE A 6 3.41 -5.96 -0.61
C PHE A 6 1.89 -5.97 -0.45
N VAL A 7 1.34 -4.89 0.10
CA VAL A 7 -0.10 -4.77 0.38
C VAL A 7 -0.68 -3.70 -0.53
N ARG A 8 -1.41 -4.14 -1.55
CA ARG A 8 -2.12 -3.25 -2.47
C ARG A 8 -3.40 -2.71 -1.84
N VAL A 9 -3.56 -1.39 -1.91
CA VAL A 9 -4.76 -0.66 -1.51
C VAL A 9 -5.34 0.01 -2.74
N ASP A 10 -6.48 -0.49 -3.21
CA ASP A 10 -7.19 0.09 -4.35
C ASP A 10 -7.81 1.44 -3.98
N LEU A 11 -7.81 2.35 -4.95
CA LEU A 11 -8.44 3.66 -4.86
C LEU A 11 -9.73 3.64 -5.68
N GLU A 12 -10.85 3.97 -5.04
CA GLU A 12 -12.18 4.01 -5.67
C GLU A 12 -12.74 5.44 -5.68
N GLY A 13 -13.62 5.75 -6.65
CA GLY A 13 -14.28 7.04 -6.77
C GLY A 13 -13.88 7.82 -8.03
N ILE A 14 -14.87 8.46 -8.66
CA ILE A 14 -14.71 9.19 -9.94
C ILE A 14 -14.20 10.62 -9.73
N PHE A 15 -14.62 11.28 -8.64
CA PHE A 15 -14.24 12.67 -8.32
C PHE A 15 -13.27 12.79 -7.14
N THR A 16 -13.32 11.87 -6.19
CA THR A 16 -12.41 11.81 -5.04
C THR A 16 -11.96 10.38 -4.88
N ARG A 17 -10.71 10.10 -5.23
CA ARG A 17 -10.12 8.78 -5.08
C ARG A 17 -9.91 8.50 -3.60
N LYS A 18 -10.73 7.63 -3.03
CA LYS A 18 -10.64 7.20 -1.63
C LYS A 18 -10.07 5.80 -1.56
N PRO A 19 -9.15 5.53 -0.63
CA PRO A 19 -8.68 4.18 -0.41
C PRO A 19 -9.82 3.29 0.09
N ARG A 20 -9.91 2.10 -0.50
CA ARG A 20 -10.91 1.08 -0.13
C ARG A 20 -10.64 0.49 1.26
N ALA A 21 -9.40 0.58 1.73
CA ALA A 21 -8.97 0.14 3.05
C ALA A 21 -8.34 1.29 3.85
N ASP A 22 -8.52 1.28 5.16
CA ASP A 22 -7.82 2.19 6.06
C ASP A 22 -6.36 1.76 6.19
N HIS A 23 -5.47 2.47 5.50
CA HIS A 23 -4.05 2.21 5.49
C HIS A 23 -3.39 2.38 6.88
N HIS A 24 -3.90 3.26 7.75
CA HIS A 24 -3.37 3.37 9.11
C HIS A 24 -3.63 2.09 9.88
N ARG A 25 -4.85 1.55 9.77
CA ARG A 25 -5.22 0.28 10.40
C ARG A 25 -4.37 -0.88 9.88
N LEU A 26 -4.14 -0.95 8.57
CA LEU A 26 -3.27 -1.98 7.98
C LEU A 26 -1.83 -1.88 8.53
N ILE A 27 -1.26 -0.68 8.64
CA ILE A 27 0.07 -0.48 9.21
C ILE A 27 0.12 -0.95 10.67
N GLU A 28 -0.88 -0.59 11.49
CA GLU A 28 -0.97 -1.03 12.88
C GLU A 28 -1.11 -2.54 13.02
N GLU A 29 -1.95 -3.18 12.20
CA GLU A 29 -2.15 -4.63 12.20
C GLU A 29 -0.86 -5.38 11.82
N TYR A 30 -0.19 -4.98 10.74
CA TYR A 30 1.08 -5.61 10.33
C TYR A 30 2.24 -5.31 11.29
N SER A 31 2.27 -4.14 11.92
CA SER A 31 3.26 -3.82 12.94
C SER A 31 3.19 -4.78 14.14
N LYS A 32 1.97 -5.18 14.56
CA LYS A 32 1.76 -6.18 15.62
C LYS A 32 2.29 -7.57 15.25
N GLU A 33 2.37 -7.88 13.96
CA GLU A 33 2.94 -9.13 13.42
C GLU A 33 4.47 -9.06 13.20
N GLY A 34 5.11 -7.94 13.58
CA GLY A 34 6.56 -7.74 13.45
C GLY A 34 7.00 -7.23 12.08
N TRP A 35 6.08 -6.75 11.24
CA TRP A 35 6.40 -6.15 9.94
C TRP A 35 6.65 -4.64 10.09
N ARG A 36 7.76 -4.16 9.54
CA ARG A 36 8.09 -2.73 9.51
C ARG A 36 7.71 -2.13 8.16
N LEU A 37 6.91 -1.06 8.16
CA LEU A 37 6.66 -0.27 6.95
C LEU A 37 7.97 0.38 6.49
N VAL A 38 8.33 0.19 5.22
CA VAL A 38 9.55 0.78 4.64
C VAL A 38 9.30 1.68 3.46
N GLN A 39 8.19 1.49 2.74
CA GLN A 39 7.87 2.31 1.59
C GLN A 39 6.36 2.32 1.31
N ILE A 40 5.89 3.45 0.79
CA ILE A 40 4.59 3.56 0.14
C ILE A 40 4.88 3.80 -1.34
N PHE A 41 4.40 2.92 -2.22
CA PHE A 41 4.59 3.03 -3.66
C PHE A 41 3.26 3.29 -4.35
N SER A 42 3.18 4.38 -5.10
CA SER A 42 1.99 4.71 -5.87
C SER A 42 2.38 4.86 -7.34
N PRO A 43 2.17 3.82 -8.17
CA PRO A 43 2.54 3.91 -9.57
C PRO A 43 1.67 4.96 -10.27
N ALA A 44 2.31 6.00 -10.82
CA ALA A 44 1.63 7.09 -11.53
C ALA A 44 0.95 6.66 -12.85
N VAL A 45 1.12 5.40 -13.25
CA VAL A 45 0.62 4.83 -14.51
C VAL A 45 -0.72 4.12 -14.29
N SER A 46 -1.82 4.87 -14.23
CA SER A 46 -3.10 4.33 -14.68
C SER A 46 -3.30 4.67 -16.16
N VAL A 47 -3.54 3.63 -16.96
CA VAL A 47 -3.84 3.70 -18.41
C VAL A 47 -5.27 4.25 -18.65
N ARG A 48 -6.02 4.57 -17.58
CA ARG A 48 -7.41 5.10 -17.61
C ARG A 48 -7.51 6.63 -17.63
N GLY A 49 -6.49 7.33 -18.15
CA GLY A 49 -6.71 8.61 -18.83
C GLY A 49 -6.43 9.92 -18.09
N ALA A 50 -5.85 9.93 -16.88
CA ALA A 50 -5.58 11.20 -16.19
C ALA A 50 -4.34 11.24 -15.28
N GLY A 51 -3.41 10.27 -15.38
CA GLY A 51 -2.18 10.26 -14.57
C GLY A 51 -2.41 10.09 -13.06
N SER A 52 -3.58 9.62 -12.65
CA SER A 52 -3.93 9.34 -11.25
C SER A 52 -3.83 7.84 -10.96
N PRO A 53 -3.17 7.39 -9.88
CA PRO A 53 -3.00 5.97 -9.55
C PRO A 53 -4.34 5.28 -9.24
N ASP A 54 -4.56 4.06 -9.74
CA ASP A 54 -5.73 3.22 -9.37
C ASP A 54 -5.54 2.49 -8.04
N TYR A 55 -4.32 2.46 -7.53
CA TYR A 55 -3.94 1.82 -6.28
C TYR A 55 -2.61 2.40 -5.77
N PHE A 56 -2.30 2.14 -4.51
CA PHE A 56 -0.94 2.23 -3.99
C PHE A 56 -0.61 0.94 -3.24
N GLU A 57 0.68 0.71 -2.99
CA GLU A 57 1.19 -0.42 -2.25
C GLU A 57 1.87 0.07 -0.96
N LEU A 58 1.56 -0.59 0.14
CA LEU A 58 2.34 -0.52 1.37
C LEU A 58 3.36 -1.66 1.33
N ILE A 59 4.63 -1.31 1.41
CA ILE A 59 5.74 -2.26 1.36
C ILE A 59 6.30 -2.40 2.76
N PHE A 60 6.26 -3.63 3.27
CA PHE A 60 6.78 -3.97 4.58
C PHE A 60 7.96 -4.92 4.46
N GLU A 61 8.85 -4.88 5.44
CA GLU A 61 9.89 -5.88 5.61
C GLU A 61 9.89 -6.46 7.03
N ARG A 62 10.35 -7.70 7.15
CA ARG A 62 10.62 -8.37 8.44
C ARG A 62 11.95 -9.09 8.36
N LYS A 63 12.70 -9.11 9.46
CA LYS A 63 13.97 -9.84 9.53
C LYS A 63 13.68 -11.34 9.62
N VAL A 64 14.29 -12.11 8.73
CA VAL A 64 14.32 -13.58 8.77
C VAL A 64 15.51 -14.00 9.63
N GLU A 65 15.24 -14.81 10.64
CA GLU A 65 16.24 -15.47 11.50
C GLU A 65 17.03 -16.53 10.73
#